data_AF-K7W0J6-F1
#
_entry.id   AF-K7W0J6-F1
#
_cell.length_a   1.000
_cell.length_b   1.000
_cell.length_c   1.000
_cell.angle_alpha   90.00
_cell.angle_beta   90.00
_cell.angle_gamma   90.00
#
_symmetry.space_group_name_H-M   'P 1'
#
loop_
_entity.id
_entity.type
_entity.pdbx_description
1 polymer ?
#
loop_
_entity_poly.entity_id
_entity_poly.type
_entity_poly.pdbx_seq_one_letter_code
_entity_poly.pdbx_strand_id
1 'polypeptide(L)'
;MGYDEIEIFKISNIFMKPILQIAAFVTIIIFVSVTLVSVHKVFRDQLIITPQIAKECLTNSSLPCDNSKSSINIPFIPDQKLDDQQRFLATIAQKIPTIPQDDTFEYTLLRSYGTVFINQESGINLPQKVILDNESETKSFQKTMSIALVDGTQECYLQKTAAAALNKAKSLENIPLKSGYAGDCLRNFATNLRFWNKYANSETLARVKAGKETKILGLVAPPGTSQHLWGLAIDLQVSTSTQRQALNENGWFQTVVSDLPHWTYLSQSEDDLPKFGLQQKTIQGIKYWVTPI
;
A
#
# COMPACT_ATOMS: atom_id res chain seq x y z
N MET A 1 -59.26 -42.46 -37.51
CA MET A 1 -58.68 -41.64 -38.60
C MET A 1 -58.02 -40.43 -37.95
N GLY A 2 -56.70 -40.30 -38.07
CA GLY A 2 -55.89 -39.08 -37.83
C GLY A 2 -55.83 -38.58 -36.37
N TYR A 3 -54.69 -38.24 -35.78
CA TYR A 3 -53.38 -37.88 -36.32
C TYR A 3 -52.29 -38.19 -35.27
N ASP A 4 -51.35 -39.07 -35.66
CA ASP A 4 -49.94 -38.96 -35.28
C ASP A 4 -49.37 -37.75 -36.01
N GLU A 5 -48.79 -36.76 -35.31
CA GLU A 5 -47.74 -35.84 -35.86
C GLU A 5 -47.24 -34.74 -34.90
N ILE A 6 -47.72 -34.62 -33.65
CA ILE A 6 -47.39 -33.46 -32.81
C ILE A 6 -46.15 -33.67 -31.89
N GLU A 7 -45.65 -34.90 -31.73
CA GLU A 7 -44.55 -35.16 -30.78
C GLU A 7 -43.11 -35.01 -31.33
N ILE A 8 -42.91 -34.93 -32.64
CA ILE A 8 -41.55 -34.87 -33.21
C ILE A 8 -41.01 -33.42 -33.26
N PHE A 9 -41.87 -32.40 -33.32
CA PHE A 9 -41.42 -31.00 -33.47
C PHE A 9 -41.03 -30.31 -32.15
N LYS A 10 -41.41 -30.87 -30.99
CA LYS A 10 -41.04 -30.30 -29.67
C LYS A 10 -39.69 -30.79 -29.15
N ILE A 11 -39.22 -31.95 -29.60
CA ILE A 11 -37.97 -32.54 -29.11
C ILE A 11 -36.74 -31.86 -29.75
N SER A 12 -36.84 -31.34 -30.97
CA SER A 12 -35.71 -30.64 -31.62
C SER A 12 -35.37 -29.30 -30.96
N ASN A 13 -36.35 -28.61 -30.35
CA ASN A 13 -36.16 -27.26 -29.79
C ASN A 13 -35.60 -27.24 -28.36
N ILE A 14 -35.61 -28.38 -27.66
CA ILE A 14 -35.12 -28.50 -26.28
C ILE A 14 -33.63 -28.82 -26.25
N PHE A 15 -33.11 -29.56 -27.22
CA PHE A 15 -31.68 -29.88 -27.31
C PHE A 15 -30.83 -28.84 -28.04
N MET A 16 -31.44 -27.98 -28.88
CA MET A 16 -30.69 -27.00 -29.67
C MET A 16 -30.27 -25.75 -28.88
N LYS A 17 -31.03 -25.36 -27.85
CA LYS A 17 -30.73 -24.21 -26.97
C LYS A 17 -29.42 -24.35 -26.16
N PRO A 18 -29.15 -25.46 -25.45
CA PRO A 18 -27.92 -25.59 -24.69
C PRO A 18 -26.68 -25.72 -25.58
N ILE A 19 -26.80 -26.37 -26.76
CA ILE A 19 -25.68 -26.51 -27.70
C ILE A 19 -25.31 -25.16 -28.32
N LEU A 20 -26.30 -24.32 -28.65
CA LEU A 20 -26.04 -22.96 -29.16
C LEU A 20 -25.40 -22.05 -28.11
N GLN A 21 -25.79 -22.19 -26.83
CA GLN A 21 -25.21 -21.45 -25.71
C GLN A 21 -23.76 -21.85 -25.42
N ILE A 22 -23.46 -23.16 -25.49
CA ILE A 22 -22.09 -23.67 -25.32
C ILE A 22 -21.21 -23.21 -26.50
N ALA A 23 -21.71 -23.27 -27.73
CA ALA A 23 -20.98 -22.79 -28.90
C ALA A 23 -20.70 -21.28 -28.83
N ALA A 24 -21.66 -20.48 -28.37
CA ALA A 24 -21.48 -19.03 -28.16
C ALA A 24 -20.42 -18.75 -27.08
N PHE A 25 -20.44 -19.49 -25.97
CA PHE A 25 -19.49 -19.31 -24.86
C PHE A 25 -18.05 -19.69 -25.27
N VAL A 26 -17.88 -20.80 -25.98
CA VAL A 26 -16.57 -21.23 -26.50
C VAL A 26 -16.03 -20.23 -27.53
N THR A 27 -16.89 -19.69 -28.40
CA THR A 27 -16.49 -18.67 -29.38
C THR A 27 -16.02 -17.38 -28.70
N ILE A 28 -16.70 -16.94 -27.63
CA ILE A 28 -16.28 -15.77 -26.83
C ILE A 28 -14.92 -16.02 -26.16
N ILE A 29 -14.70 -17.20 -25.57
CA ILE A 29 -13.41 -17.53 -24.93
C ILE A 29 -12.27 -17.54 -25.95
N ILE A 30 -12.48 -18.13 -27.14
CA ILE A 30 -11.48 -18.13 -28.21
C ILE A 30 -11.19 -16.70 -28.67
N PHE A 31 -12.22 -15.86 -28.84
CA PHE A 31 -12.05 -14.47 -29.28
C PHE A 31 -11.31 -13.61 -28.23
N VAL A 32 -11.61 -13.79 -26.94
CA VAL A 32 -10.89 -13.13 -25.84
C VAL A 32 -9.43 -13.62 -25.77
N SER A 33 -9.19 -14.91 -25.99
CA SER A 33 -7.82 -15.47 -25.98
C SER A 33 -6.97 -14.96 -27.15
N VAL A 34 -7.55 -14.86 -28.35
CA VAL A 34 -6.85 -14.36 -29.56
C VAL A 34 -6.59 -12.85 -29.49
N THR A 35 -7.51 -12.08 -28.89
CA THR A 35 -7.29 -10.63 -28.66
C THR A 35 -6.23 -10.37 -27.58
N LEU A 36 -6.18 -11.16 -26.50
CA LEU A 36 -5.11 -11.06 -25.49
C LEU A 36 -3.71 -11.36 -26.05
N VAL A 37 -3.59 -12.36 -26.92
CA VAL A 37 -2.29 -12.71 -27.56
C VAL A 37 -1.84 -11.66 -28.58
N SER A 38 -2.78 -10.95 -29.21
CA SER A 38 -2.48 -9.89 -30.20
C SER A 38 -2.11 -8.56 -29.55
N VAL A 39 -2.69 -8.20 -28.41
CA VAL A 39 -2.33 -6.98 -27.65
C VAL A 39 -0.93 -7.10 -27.04
N HIS A 40 -0.49 -8.31 -26.67
CA HIS A 40 0.84 -8.53 -26.11
C HIS A 40 1.99 -8.39 -27.12
N LYS A 41 1.69 -8.42 -28.44
CA LYS A 41 2.69 -8.31 -29.51
C LYS A 41 2.86 -6.88 -30.03
N VAL A 42 1.85 -6.02 -29.90
CA VAL A 42 1.90 -4.61 -30.35
C VAL A 42 2.56 -3.69 -29.30
N PHE A 43 2.57 -4.05 -28.03
CA PHE A 43 3.20 -3.25 -26.96
C PHE A 43 4.68 -3.54 -26.71
N ARG A 44 5.33 -4.42 -27.49
CA ARG A 44 6.78 -4.70 -27.33
C ARG A 44 7.71 -3.85 -28.18
N ASP A 45 7.21 -3.10 -29.17
CA ASP A 45 8.07 -2.41 -30.15
C ASP A 45 8.09 -0.87 -30.03
N GLN A 46 7.51 -0.28 -28.97
CA GLN A 46 7.61 1.17 -28.71
C GLN A 46 7.84 1.47 -27.24
N LEU A 47 9.08 1.28 -26.79
CA LEU A 47 9.70 2.02 -25.68
C LEU A 47 11.22 1.73 -25.66
N ILE A 48 11.90 2.10 -26.74
CA ILE A 48 13.32 2.43 -26.69
C ILE A 48 13.39 3.96 -26.55
N ILE A 49 13.31 4.43 -25.31
CA ILE A 49 13.82 5.76 -24.98
C ILE A 49 15.27 5.55 -24.56
N THR A 50 16.15 5.94 -25.47
CA THR A 50 17.60 6.04 -25.30
C THR A 50 17.94 6.89 -24.08
N PRO A 51 18.74 6.42 -23.09
CA PRO A 51 19.32 7.29 -22.08
C PRO A 51 20.54 7.97 -22.69
N GLN A 52 20.31 9.05 -23.43
CA GLN A 52 21.37 9.90 -23.97
C GLN A 52 21.75 10.98 -22.95
N ILE A 53 22.10 10.56 -21.73
CA ILE A 53 22.83 11.36 -20.73
C ILE A 53 23.79 10.39 -20.01
N ALA A 54 24.71 9.79 -20.76
CA ALA A 54 25.84 9.02 -20.23
C ALA A 54 26.91 8.82 -21.32
N LYS A 55 27.35 9.90 -21.98
CA LYS A 55 28.55 9.86 -22.85
C LYS A 55 29.09 11.27 -23.17
N GLU A 56 29.35 12.05 -22.14
CA GLU A 56 30.31 13.16 -22.21
C GLU A 56 31.43 12.90 -21.20
N CYS A 57 32.22 11.87 -21.48
CA CYS A 57 33.53 11.62 -20.86
C CYS A 57 34.38 10.81 -21.84
N LEU A 58 34.43 11.24 -23.10
CA LEU A 58 35.39 10.75 -24.09
C LEU A 58 35.77 11.92 -24.98
N THR A 59 36.58 12.83 -24.44
CA THR A 59 37.74 13.42 -25.14
C THR A 59 38.43 14.43 -24.22
N ASN A 60 39.73 14.19 -24.02
CA ASN A 60 40.76 15.11 -23.53
C ASN A 60 41.12 15.11 -22.02
N SER A 61 42.36 14.67 -21.80
CA SER A 61 43.35 15.04 -20.76
C SER A 61 43.07 14.69 -19.28
N SER A 62 43.78 13.64 -18.85
CA SER A 62 44.48 13.48 -17.56
C SER A 62 43.76 13.91 -16.29
N LEU A 63 43.01 12.99 -15.68
CA LEU A 63 42.82 12.86 -14.22
C LEU A 63 42.39 11.40 -13.95
N PRO A 64 42.91 10.73 -12.91
CA PRO A 64 42.56 9.34 -12.64
C PRO A 64 41.11 9.28 -12.13
N CYS A 65 40.25 8.59 -12.87
CA CYS A 65 38.91 8.26 -12.40
C CYS A 65 39.03 7.27 -11.24
N ASP A 66 38.90 7.80 -10.04
CA ASP A 66 38.83 7.03 -8.80
C ASP A 66 37.50 6.24 -8.80
N ASN A 67 37.53 5.04 -9.39
CA ASN A 67 36.42 4.10 -9.41
C ASN A 67 36.30 3.42 -8.03
N SER A 68 35.88 4.19 -7.05
CA SER A 68 35.47 3.72 -5.73
C SER A 68 34.39 4.64 -5.18
N LYS A 69 33.24 4.67 -5.84
CA LYS A 69 31.99 5.01 -5.16
C LYS A 69 31.28 3.72 -4.83
N SER A 70 31.76 3.07 -3.76
CA SER A 70 30.84 2.38 -2.86
C SER A 70 29.68 3.34 -2.64
N SER A 71 28.49 3.01 -3.15
CA SER A 71 27.29 3.79 -2.91
C SER A 71 26.98 3.66 -1.42
N ILE A 72 27.58 4.54 -0.62
CA ILE A 72 27.19 4.72 0.77
C ILE A 72 25.71 5.06 0.71
N ASN A 73 24.89 4.16 1.22
CA ASN A 73 23.44 4.29 1.25
C ASN A 73 23.10 5.33 2.32
N ILE A 74 23.39 6.60 2.03
CA ILE A 74 23.13 7.72 2.95
C ILE A 74 21.62 7.99 2.87
N PRO A 75 20.90 7.95 4.01
CA PRO A 75 19.49 8.35 4.04
C PRO A 75 19.33 9.75 3.47
N PHE A 76 18.39 9.93 2.55
CA PHE A 76 18.05 11.25 2.01
C PHE A 76 17.41 12.08 3.12
N ILE A 77 18.01 13.21 3.46
CA ILE A 77 17.42 14.20 4.35
C ILE A 77 17.07 15.43 3.50
N PRO A 78 15.81 15.89 3.46
CA PRO A 78 15.44 17.09 2.70
C PRO A 78 16.14 18.33 3.28
N ASP A 79 16.24 19.40 2.49
CA ASP A 79 16.84 20.67 2.97
C ASP A 79 16.06 21.19 4.18
N GLN A 80 16.78 21.37 5.30
CA GLN A 80 16.19 21.80 6.58
C GLN A 80 15.81 23.29 6.59
N LYS A 81 16.10 24.04 5.51
CA LYS A 81 15.59 25.41 5.31
C LYS A 81 14.17 25.46 4.74
N LEU A 82 13.71 24.35 4.14
CA LEU A 82 12.34 24.23 3.64
C LEU A 82 11.35 24.16 4.81
N ASP A 83 10.10 24.57 4.58
CA ASP A 83 9.04 24.36 5.57
C ASP A 83 8.64 22.87 5.70
N ASP A 84 7.82 22.53 6.69
CA ASP A 84 7.43 21.14 6.97
C ASP A 84 6.78 20.48 5.76
N GLN A 85 5.86 21.18 5.08
CA GLN A 85 5.16 20.68 3.91
C GLN A 85 6.13 20.38 2.77
N GLN A 86 7.02 21.32 2.47
CA GLN A 86 8.05 21.16 1.45
C GLN A 86 9.00 20.01 1.75
N ARG A 87 9.42 19.83 3.02
CA ARG A 87 10.28 18.69 3.43
C ARG A 87 9.57 17.35 3.24
N PHE A 88 8.30 17.27 3.62
CA PHE A 88 7.50 16.07 3.43
C PHE A 88 7.31 15.75 1.94
N LEU A 89 6.87 16.73 1.15
CA LEU A 89 6.66 16.59 -0.29
C LEU A 89 7.94 16.20 -1.04
N ALA A 90 9.08 16.81 -0.69
CA ALA A 90 10.38 16.45 -1.27
C ALA A 90 10.80 15.02 -0.93
N THR A 91 10.48 14.55 0.28
CA THR A 91 10.77 13.17 0.71
C THR A 91 9.91 12.17 -0.04
N ILE A 92 8.59 12.38 -0.10
CA ILE A 92 7.68 11.44 -0.77
C ILE A 92 7.87 11.40 -2.29
N ALA A 93 8.35 12.49 -2.90
CA ALA A 93 8.67 12.52 -4.34
C ALA A 93 9.78 11.53 -4.73
N GLN A 94 10.57 11.05 -3.77
CA GLN A 94 11.53 9.96 -3.98
C GLN A 94 10.87 8.56 -4.06
N LYS A 95 9.59 8.45 -3.64
CA LYS A 95 8.88 7.17 -3.48
C LYS A 95 7.68 7.03 -4.41
N ILE A 96 6.88 8.08 -4.58
CA ILE A 96 5.72 8.10 -5.46
C ILE A 96 6.01 9.02 -6.67
N PRO A 97 5.85 8.55 -7.93
CA PRO A 97 6.23 9.33 -9.12
C PRO A 97 5.44 10.61 -9.32
N THR A 98 4.19 10.61 -8.86
CA THR A 98 3.28 11.75 -9.01
C THR A 98 2.64 12.04 -7.66
N ILE A 99 2.90 13.24 -7.13
CA ILE A 99 2.22 13.70 -5.92
C ILE A 99 0.76 14.01 -6.28
N PRO A 100 -0.23 13.43 -5.57
CA PRO A 100 -1.63 13.80 -5.71
C PRO A 100 -1.85 15.32 -5.59
N GLN A 101 -2.76 15.87 -6.39
CA GLN A 101 -3.11 17.28 -6.31
C GLN A 101 -4.01 17.57 -5.10
N ASP A 102 -3.94 18.77 -4.56
CA ASP A 102 -4.81 19.25 -3.49
C ASP A 102 -6.29 19.03 -3.86
N ASP A 103 -7.14 18.86 -2.83
CA ASP A 103 -8.58 18.58 -2.94
C ASP A 103 -8.98 17.30 -3.69
N THR A 104 -8.01 16.42 -4.03
CA THR A 104 -8.29 15.08 -4.55
C THR A 104 -8.52 14.05 -3.44
N PHE A 105 -9.16 12.93 -3.80
CA PHE A 105 -9.31 11.80 -2.91
C PHE A 105 -7.94 11.21 -2.51
N GLU A 106 -7.04 11.06 -3.47
CA GLU A 106 -5.69 10.57 -3.28
C GLU A 106 -4.90 11.48 -2.33
N TYR A 107 -5.05 12.80 -2.42
CA TYR A 107 -4.42 13.73 -1.49
C TYR A 107 -5.00 13.61 -0.07
N THR A 108 -6.33 13.43 0.04
CA THR A 108 -6.99 13.15 1.33
C THR A 108 -6.45 11.86 1.99
N LEU A 109 -6.20 10.83 1.19
CA LEU A 109 -5.59 9.58 1.66
C LEU A 109 -4.11 9.76 2.01
N LEU A 110 -3.35 10.51 1.20
CA LEU A 110 -1.96 10.83 1.48
C LEU A 110 -1.82 11.60 2.80
N ARG A 111 -2.70 12.56 3.07
CA ARG A 111 -2.78 13.25 4.36
C ARG A 111 -3.06 12.30 5.52
N SER A 112 -3.94 11.32 5.31
CA SER A 112 -4.38 10.43 6.40
C SER A 112 -3.40 9.29 6.70
N TYR A 113 -2.73 8.77 5.66
CA TYR A 113 -1.95 7.53 5.73
C TYR A 113 -0.53 7.65 5.14
N GLY A 114 -0.15 8.82 4.65
CA GLY A 114 1.07 9.02 3.88
C GLY A 114 2.37 9.10 4.69
N THR A 115 2.29 9.11 6.02
CA THR A 115 3.47 9.11 6.89
C THR A 115 4.42 7.97 6.57
N VAL A 116 3.91 6.81 6.16
CA VAL A 116 4.72 5.64 5.79
C VAL A 116 5.73 5.93 4.67
N PHE A 117 5.47 6.90 3.80
CA PHE A 117 6.31 7.19 2.64
C PHE A 117 7.61 7.89 3.00
N ILE A 118 7.81 8.30 4.27
CA ILE A 118 9.11 8.75 4.74
C ILE A 118 10.09 7.59 4.98
N ASN A 119 9.63 6.33 4.95
CA ASN A 119 10.47 5.19 5.25
C ASN A 119 11.56 5.02 4.18
N GLN A 120 12.82 5.00 4.61
CA GLN A 120 13.99 4.87 3.76
C GLN A 120 14.83 3.63 4.08
N GLU A 121 14.34 2.80 4.99
CA GLU A 121 15.06 1.62 5.47
C GLU A 121 15.26 0.61 4.33
N SER A 122 16.47 0.05 4.28
CA SER A 122 16.80 -0.95 3.28
C SER A 122 15.94 -2.20 3.48
N GLY A 123 15.36 -2.70 2.38
CA GLY A 123 14.48 -3.87 2.42
C GLY A 123 13.01 -3.56 2.74
N ILE A 124 12.64 -2.28 2.93
CA ILE A 124 11.24 -1.86 2.90
C ILE A 124 10.83 -1.51 1.47
N ASN A 125 9.73 -2.13 1.02
CA ASN A 125 9.09 -1.80 -0.24
C ASN A 125 7.83 -0.96 0.02
N LEU A 126 7.71 0.17 -0.67
CA LEU A 126 6.52 1.02 -0.63
C LEU A 126 5.78 0.94 -1.96
N PRO A 127 4.44 1.06 -1.97
CA PRO A 127 3.71 1.19 -3.22
C PRO A 127 4.09 2.51 -3.90
N GLN A 128 4.00 2.59 -5.23
CA GLN A 128 4.27 3.83 -5.97
C GLN A 128 3.07 4.78 -6.03
N LYS A 129 1.96 4.44 -5.35
CA LYS A 129 0.74 5.24 -5.23
C LYS A 129 0.03 4.92 -3.92
N VAL A 130 -0.90 5.80 -3.53
CA VAL A 130 -1.64 5.71 -2.26
C VAL A 130 -2.86 4.76 -2.29
N ILE A 131 -3.29 4.31 -3.48
CA ILE A 131 -4.42 3.40 -3.67
C ILE A 131 -3.96 2.16 -4.43
N LEU A 132 -4.20 0.97 -3.88
CA LEU A 132 -4.14 -0.31 -4.59
C LEU A 132 -5.56 -0.65 -5.02
N ASP A 133 -5.84 -0.63 -6.32
CA ASP A 133 -7.19 -0.52 -6.87
C ASP A 133 -8.05 -1.76 -6.63
N ASN A 134 -7.40 -2.91 -6.46
CA ASN A 134 -8.07 -4.20 -6.33
C ASN A 134 -7.16 -5.28 -5.72
N GLU A 135 -7.73 -6.48 -5.55
CA GLU A 135 -7.06 -7.65 -5.01
C GLU A 135 -5.84 -8.09 -5.86
N SER A 136 -5.93 -7.99 -7.19
CA SER A 136 -4.84 -8.39 -8.09
C SER A 136 -3.63 -7.47 -7.93
N GLU A 137 -3.88 -6.16 -7.89
CA GLU A 137 -2.82 -5.17 -7.66
C GLU A 137 -2.22 -5.30 -6.25
N THR A 138 -3.07 -5.49 -5.24
CA THR A 138 -2.61 -5.69 -3.86
C THR A 138 -1.69 -6.91 -3.76
N LYS A 139 -2.10 -8.05 -4.33
CA LYS A 139 -1.25 -9.25 -4.39
C LYS A 139 0.04 -9.01 -5.17
N SER A 140 -0.03 -8.27 -6.26
CA SER A 140 1.16 -7.97 -7.09
C SER A 140 2.17 -7.14 -6.31
N PHE A 141 1.71 -6.11 -5.60
CA PHE A 141 2.55 -5.33 -4.70
C PHE A 141 3.11 -6.20 -3.55
N GLN A 142 2.26 -6.99 -2.89
CA GLN A 142 2.67 -7.80 -1.75
C GLN A 142 3.71 -8.87 -2.09
N LYS A 143 3.70 -9.39 -3.33
CA LYS A 143 4.73 -10.31 -3.83
C LYS A 143 6.13 -9.67 -3.92
N THR A 144 6.21 -8.34 -3.99
CA THR A 144 7.51 -7.66 -4.01
C THR A 144 8.16 -7.63 -2.63
N MET A 145 7.36 -7.71 -1.56
CA MET A 145 7.81 -7.52 -0.19
C MET A 145 8.50 -8.78 0.34
N SER A 146 9.60 -8.58 1.08
CA SER A 146 10.09 -9.64 1.97
C SER A 146 9.29 -9.57 3.26
N ILE A 147 8.56 -10.64 3.59
CA ILE A 147 7.73 -10.71 4.80
C ILE A 147 8.30 -11.68 5.82
N ALA A 148 8.01 -11.44 7.09
CA ALA A 148 8.33 -12.35 8.20
C ALA A 148 7.18 -12.44 9.20
N LEU A 149 7.09 -13.58 9.88
CA LEU A 149 6.17 -13.81 10.98
C LEU A 149 6.64 -13.01 12.21
N VAL A 150 5.71 -12.38 12.91
CA VAL A 150 5.97 -11.72 14.20
C VAL A 150 6.10 -12.78 15.29
N ASP A 151 7.09 -12.63 16.17
CA ASP A 151 7.39 -13.61 17.21
C ASP A 151 6.21 -13.78 18.18
N GLY A 152 5.97 -15.05 18.54
CA GLY A 152 4.85 -15.44 19.41
C GLY A 152 3.47 -15.37 18.75
N THR A 153 3.40 -15.29 17.42
CA THR A 153 2.14 -15.31 16.66
C THR A 153 2.10 -16.50 15.70
N GLN A 154 0.92 -16.88 15.23
CA GLN A 154 0.76 -17.97 14.25
C GLN A 154 0.61 -17.46 12.82
N GLU A 155 0.09 -16.24 12.65
CA GLU A 155 -0.37 -15.75 11.35
C GLU A 155 -0.27 -14.23 11.19
N CYS A 156 0.49 -13.53 12.05
CA CYS A 156 0.74 -12.10 11.92
C CYS A 156 2.03 -11.88 11.13
N TYR A 157 1.90 -11.42 9.89
CA TYR A 157 3.03 -11.11 9.02
C TYR A 157 3.19 -9.60 8.83
N LEU A 158 4.43 -9.15 8.74
CA LEU A 158 4.82 -7.78 8.38
C LEU A 158 5.97 -7.84 7.37
N GLN A 159 6.36 -6.71 6.78
CA GLN A 159 7.64 -6.64 6.08
C GLN A 159 8.77 -7.02 7.05
N LYS A 160 9.77 -7.78 6.58
CA LYS A 160 10.78 -8.43 7.42
C LYS A 160 11.47 -7.45 8.39
N THR A 161 11.83 -6.26 7.91
CA THR A 161 12.48 -5.23 8.76
C THR A 161 11.52 -4.68 9.81
N ALA A 162 10.26 -4.45 9.46
CA ALA A 162 9.23 -4.04 10.43
C ALA A 162 8.97 -5.14 11.48
N ALA A 163 8.85 -6.40 11.06
CA ALA A 163 8.71 -7.54 11.97
C ALA A 163 9.87 -7.62 12.97
N ALA A 164 11.11 -7.50 12.50
CA ALA A 164 12.29 -7.50 13.36
C ALA A 164 12.28 -6.36 14.38
N ALA A 165 11.91 -5.14 13.95
CA ALA A 165 11.80 -3.98 14.83
C ALA A 165 10.72 -4.19 15.90
N LEU A 166 9.56 -4.75 15.52
CA LEU A 166 8.51 -5.09 16.47
C LEU A 166 8.94 -6.18 17.46
N ASN A 167 9.59 -7.24 16.98
CA ASN A 167 10.09 -8.32 17.84
C ASN A 167 11.09 -7.78 18.86
N LYS A 168 11.94 -6.82 18.48
CA LYS A 168 12.82 -6.11 19.41
C LYS A 168 12.03 -5.33 20.46
N ALA A 169 11.01 -4.57 20.07
CA ALA A 169 10.15 -3.89 21.04
C ALA A 169 9.44 -4.87 22.01
N LYS A 170 8.93 -6.00 21.49
CA LYS A 170 8.27 -7.06 22.28
C LYS A 170 9.22 -7.83 23.20
N SER A 171 10.54 -7.80 22.91
CA SER A 171 11.56 -8.36 23.81
C SER A 171 11.83 -7.48 25.04
N LEU A 172 11.53 -6.17 24.93
CA LEU A 172 11.68 -5.20 26.01
C LEU A 172 10.43 -5.13 26.88
N GLU A 173 9.25 -5.26 26.27
CA GLU A 173 7.96 -5.08 26.92
C GLU A 173 6.93 -6.09 26.41
N ASN A 174 6.01 -6.54 27.28
CA ASN A 174 4.92 -7.40 26.85
C ASN A 174 3.86 -6.58 26.08
N ILE A 175 3.92 -6.62 24.75
CA ILE A 175 3.01 -5.86 23.87
C ILE A 175 2.14 -6.85 23.06
N PRO A 176 0.90 -7.13 23.50
CA PRO A 176 0.00 -8.02 22.79
C PRO A 176 -0.59 -7.38 21.54
N LEU A 177 -0.97 -8.23 20.58
CA LEU A 177 -1.80 -7.81 19.45
C LEU A 177 -3.19 -7.37 19.93
N LYS A 178 -3.86 -6.49 19.17
CA LYS A 178 -5.18 -5.97 19.54
C LYS A 178 -6.23 -7.06 19.70
N SER A 179 -6.34 -7.96 18.73
CA SER A 179 -7.30 -9.05 18.71
C SER A 179 -6.65 -10.42 18.88
N GLY A 180 -5.34 -10.53 18.63
CA GLY A 180 -4.59 -11.79 18.74
C GLY A 180 -4.55 -12.59 17.43
N TYR A 181 -5.10 -12.05 16.33
CA TYR A 181 -5.28 -12.76 15.06
C TYR A 181 -4.58 -12.05 13.90
N ALA A 182 -4.48 -12.73 12.74
CA ALA A 182 -3.86 -12.19 11.51
C ALA A 182 -4.40 -10.81 11.08
N GLY A 183 -5.66 -10.52 11.40
CA GLY A 183 -6.32 -9.26 11.07
C GLY A 183 -5.62 -8.03 11.64
N ASP A 184 -4.77 -8.17 12.66
CA ASP A 184 -4.02 -7.07 13.25
C ASP A 184 -2.78 -6.66 12.44
N CYS A 185 -2.36 -7.44 11.43
CA CYS A 185 -1.08 -7.25 10.74
C CYS A 185 -1.28 -7.09 9.22
N LEU A 186 -0.46 -7.71 8.36
CA LEU A 186 -0.64 -7.67 6.91
C LEU A 186 -2.05 -8.12 6.50
N ARG A 187 -2.79 -7.27 5.78
CA ARG A 187 -4.13 -7.56 5.26
C ARG A 187 -4.10 -7.72 3.75
N ASN A 188 -5.01 -8.52 3.20
CA ASN A 188 -5.34 -8.48 1.78
C ASN A 188 -6.47 -7.47 1.50
N PHE A 189 -6.72 -7.19 0.22
CA PHE A 189 -7.73 -6.21 -0.19
C PHE A 189 -9.13 -6.62 0.27
N ALA A 190 -9.50 -7.89 0.12
CA ALA A 190 -10.78 -8.43 0.59
C ALA A 190 -11.02 -8.19 2.09
N THR A 191 -9.99 -8.35 2.93
CA THR A 191 -10.07 -8.08 4.37
C THR A 191 -10.26 -6.60 4.65
N ASN A 192 -9.51 -5.73 3.96
CA ASN A 192 -9.69 -4.29 4.08
C ASN A 192 -11.10 -3.86 3.64
N LEU A 193 -11.62 -4.40 2.53
CA LEU A 193 -13.00 -4.16 2.07
C LEU A 193 -14.04 -4.64 3.10
N ARG A 194 -13.85 -5.82 3.69
CA ARG A 194 -14.74 -6.33 4.74
C ARG A 194 -14.77 -5.42 5.95
N PHE A 195 -13.61 -4.90 6.38
CA PHE A 195 -13.54 -3.94 7.48
C PHE A 195 -14.19 -2.61 7.12
N TRP A 196 -13.97 -2.10 5.90
CA TRP A 196 -14.70 -0.92 5.42
C TRP A 196 -16.21 -1.12 5.54
N ASN A 197 -16.73 -2.23 5.01
CA ASN A 197 -18.16 -2.55 5.02
C ASN A 197 -18.75 -2.77 6.43
N LYS A 198 -17.91 -2.99 7.45
CA LYS A 198 -18.35 -3.10 8.85
C LYS A 198 -18.71 -1.75 9.45
N TYR A 199 -18.05 -0.67 9.01
CA TYR A 199 -18.19 0.67 9.61
C TYR A 199 -18.73 1.72 8.65
N ALA A 200 -18.68 1.46 7.35
CA ALA A 200 -18.99 2.39 6.28
C ALA A 200 -19.65 1.66 5.09
N ASN A 201 -20.05 2.43 4.09
CA ASN A 201 -20.74 1.92 2.89
C ASN A 201 -20.33 2.74 1.65
N SER A 202 -20.99 2.48 0.51
CA SER A 202 -20.71 3.18 -0.76
C SER A 202 -21.02 4.68 -0.70
N GLU A 203 -22.05 5.10 0.03
CA GLU A 203 -22.38 6.52 0.21
C GLU A 203 -21.28 7.23 1.00
N THR A 204 -20.85 6.62 2.10
CA THR A 204 -19.72 7.12 2.90
C THR A 204 -18.47 7.25 2.02
N LEU A 205 -18.17 6.24 1.20
CA LEU A 205 -17.03 6.28 0.28
C LEU A 205 -17.15 7.43 -0.73
N ALA A 206 -18.34 7.68 -1.27
CA ALA A 206 -18.59 8.80 -2.17
C ALA A 206 -18.36 10.15 -1.47
N ARG A 207 -18.78 10.30 -0.21
CA ARG A 207 -18.54 11.51 0.59
C ARG A 207 -17.06 11.71 0.90
N VAL A 208 -16.33 10.65 1.23
CA VAL A 208 -14.87 10.68 1.42
C VAL A 208 -14.17 11.10 0.11
N LYS A 209 -14.53 10.48 -1.02
CA LYS A 209 -13.98 10.82 -2.34
C LYS A 209 -14.22 12.29 -2.72
N ALA A 210 -15.34 12.85 -2.28
CA ALA A 210 -15.67 14.26 -2.47
C ALA A 210 -15.07 15.19 -1.41
N GLY A 211 -14.22 14.70 -0.49
CA GLY A 211 -13.63 15.49 0.60
C GLY A 211 -14.60 15.93 1.68
N LYS A 212 -15.85 15.43 1.67
CA LYS A 212 -16.94 15.87 2.57
C LYS A 212 -16.98 15.13 3.91
N GLU A 213 -16.25 14.03 4.02
CA GLU A 213 -16.19 13.21 5.23
C GLU A 213 -14.79 12.62 5.41
N THR A 214 -14.06 13.03 6.44
CA THR A 214 -12.69 12.55 6.71
C THR A 214 -12.55 11.88 8.08
N LYS A 215 -13.50 12.09 8.99
CA LYS A 215 -13.46 11.49 10.34
C LYS A 215 -13.45 9.96 10.30
N ILE A 216 -14.18 9.37 9.35
CA ILE A 216 -14.22 7.91 9.17
C ILE A 216 -12.84 7.30 8.89
N LEU A 217 -11.91 8.08 8.32
CA LEU A 217 -10.55 7.63 7.99
C LEU A 217 -9.70 7.33 9.24
N GLY A 218 -10.05 7.90 10.39
CA GLY A 218 -9.45 7.56 11.69
C GLY A 218 -10.07 6.33 12.36
N LEU A 219 -11.05 5.68 11.73
CA LEU A 219 -11.70 4.47 12.22
C LEU A 219 -11.51 3.29 11.27
N VAL A 220 -11.60 3.54 9.96
CA VAL A 220 -11.39 2.52 8.93
C VAL A 220 -10.89 3.14 7.63
N ALA A 221 -9.88 2.51 7.03
CA ALA A 221 -9.37 2.91 5.74
C ALA A 221 -10.27 2.40 4.59
N PRO A 222 -10.57 3.23 3.56
CA PRO A 222 -11.20 2.79 2.33
C PRO A 222 -10.50 1.59 1.70
N PRO A 223 -11.22 0.76 0.93
CA PRO A 223 -10.63 -0.40 0.26
C PRO A 223 -9.44 0.01 -0.61
N GLY A 224 -8.30 -0.66 -0.43
CA GLY A 224 -7.07 -0.40 -1.20
C GLY A 224 -6.13 0.65 -0.59
N THR A 225 -6.49 1.26 0.53
CA THR A 225 -5.80 2.46 1.06
C THR A 225 -5.15 2.26 2.43
N SER A 226 -5.37 1.09 3.05
CA SER A 226 -4.88 0.80 4.40
C SER A 226 -3.37 0.54 4.42
N GLN A 227 -2.65 1.13 5.38
CA GLN A 227 -1.24 0.82 5.65
C GLN A 227 -0.99 -0.66 5.99
N HIS A 228 -2.01 -1.39 6.47
CA HIS A 228 -1.93 -2.84 6.67
C HIS A 228 -1.77 -3.62 5.36
N LEU A 229 -2.22 -3.10 4.22
CA LEU A 229 -1.95 -3.73 2.92
C LEU A 229 -0.45 -3.70 2.59
N TRP A 230 0.28 -2.77 3.21
CA TRP A 230 1.70 -2.54 2.97
C TRP A 230 2.61 -3.29 3.93
N GLY A 231 2.07 -4.06 4.88
CA GLY A 231 2.85 -4.79 5.87
C GLY A 231 3.69 -3.90 6.79
N LEU A 232 3.29 -2.63 6.92
CA LEU A 232 3.96 -1.59 7.70
C LEU A 232 3.08 -1.02 8.81
N ALA A 233 1.88 -1.58 9.00
CA ALA A 233 1.00 -1.25 10.10
C ALA A 233 0.65 -2.49 10.93
N ILE A 234 0.40 -2.24 12.22
CA ILE A 234 -0.02 -3.27 13.17
C ILE A 234 -0.98 -2.69 14.21
N ASP A 235 -1.98 -3.50 14.58
CA ASP A 235 -2.91 -3.20 15.65
C ASP A 235 -2.46 -3.85 16.97
N LEU A 236 -2.18 -3.04 17.99
CA LEU A 236 -1.63 -3.46 19.28
C LEU A 236 -2.48 -3.00 20.47
N GLN A 237 -2.40 -3.76 21.56
CA GLN A 237 -2.93 -3.38 22.87
C GLN A 237 -1.80 -2.72 23.68
N VAL A 238 -1.74 -1.39 23.64
CA VAL A 238 -0.72 -0.59 24.35
C VAL A 238 -1.36 0.22 25.46
N SER A 239 -1.05 -0.13 26.71
CA SER A 239 -1.62 0.47 27.91
C SER A 239 -0.63 1.31 28.72
N THR A 240 0.67 1.03 28.65
CA THR A 240 1.68 1.72 29.47
C THR A 240 2.55 2.70 28.66
N SER A 241 3.19 3.63 29.37
CA SER A 241 4.20 4.52 28.77
C SER A 241 5.46 3.78 28.34
N THR A 242 5.87 2.73 29.09
CA THR A 242 7.06 1.93 28.77
C THR A 242 6.87 1.13 27.48
N GLN A 243 5.68 0.55 27.26
CA GLN A 243 5.33 -0.11 25.99
C GLN A 243 5.39 0.87 24.81
N ARG A 244 4.85 2.10 24.97
CA ARG A 244 4.95 3.14 23.93
C ARG A 244 6.39 3.53 23.66
N GLN A 245 7.19 3.70 24.71
CA GLN A 245 8.61 4.02 24.58
C GLN A 245 9.35 2.91 23.81
N ALA A 246 9.14 1.64 24.17
CA ALA A 246 9.73 0.51 23.47
C ALA A 246 9.34 0.47 21.98
N LEU A 247 8.11 0.86 21.62
CA LEU A 247 7.68 0.97 20.23
C LEU A 247 8.37 2.14 19.51
N ASN A 248 8.35 3.35 20.09
CA ASN A 248 8.97 4.55 19.51
C ASN A 248 10.49 4.37 19.30
N GLU A 249 11.19 3.81 20.28
CA GLU A 249 12.64 3.52 20.20
C GLU A 249 12.97 2.48 19.12
N ASN A 250 11.98 1.73 18.66
CA ASN A 250 12.11 0.77 17.57
C ASN A 250 11.33 1.21 16.30
N GLY A 251 11.09 2.51 16.14
CA GLY A 251 10.58 3.10 14.90
C GLY A 251 9.10 2.89 14.62
N TRP A 252 8.32 2.47 15.63
CA TRP A 252 6.87 2.32 15.54
C TRP A 252 6.18 3.53 16.16
N PHE A 253 5.26 4.16 15.42
CA PHE A 253 4.58 5.37 15.86
C PHE A 253 3.08 5.32 15.55
N GLN A 254 2.28 6.01 16.37
CA GLN A 254 0.89 6.26 16.02
C GLN A 254 0.83 7.40 14.99
N THR A 255 0.31 7.09 13.80
CA THR A 255 0.26 8.07 12.70
C THR A 255 -1.15 8.36 12.18
N VAL A 256 -2.11 7.52 12.53
CA VAL A 256 -3.52 7.68 12.18
C VAL A 256 -4.27 8.21 13.39
N VAL A 257 -4.67 9.47 13.33
CA VAL A 257 -5.33 10.15 14.45
C VAL A 257 -6.64 9.44 14.81
N SER A 258 -6.84 9.22 16.12
CA SER A 258 -8.00 8.55 16.72
C SER A 258 -8.05 7.02 16.56
N ASP A 259 -7.14 6.41 15.78
CA ASP A 259 -7.00 4.96 15.70
C ASP A 259 -6.00 4.48 16.75
N LEU A 260 -6.44 4.47 18.02
CA LEU A 260 -5.58 4.15 19.17
C LEU A 260 -4.76 2.86 19.06
N PRO A 261 -5.29 1.73 18.58
CA PRO A 261 -4.49 0.51 18.48
C PRO A 261 -3.53 0.52 17.30
N HIS A 262 -3.66 1.43 16.34
CA HIS A 262 -2.91 1.39 15.09
C HIS A 262 -1.52 2.02 15.22
N TRP A 263 -0.50 1.25 14.86
CA TRP A 263 0.90 1.64 14.83
C TRP A 263 1.48 1.47 13.43
N THR A 264 2.32 2.41 13.02
CA THR A 264 2.99 2.42 11.71
C THR A 264 4.50 2.39 11.89
N TYR A 265 5.18 1.52 11.13
CA TYR A 265 6.64 1.45 11.12
C TYR A 265 7.22 2.50 10.17
N LEU A 266 7.96 3.47 10.72
CA LEU A 266 8.59 4.55 9.96
C LEU A 266 10.10 4.44 9.86
N SER A 267 10.72 3.47 10.55
CA SER A 267 12.18 3.22 10.67
C SER A 267 13.05 4.36 11.23
N GLN A 268 12.52 5.57 11.33
CA GLN A 268 13.22 6.73 11.88
C GLN A 268 13.17 6.77 13.40
N SER A 269 14.15 7.46 14.00
CA SER A 269 14.04 7.85 15.41
C SER A 269 12.99 8.95 15.57
N GLU A 270 12.41 9.08 16.78
CA GLU A 270 11.41 10.10 17.06
C GLU A 270 11.93 11.53 16.80
N ASP A 271 13.20 11.79 17.13
CA ASP A 271 13.86 13.08 16.92
C ASP A 271 14.12 13.41 15.44
N ASP A 272 14.12 12.39 14.57
CA ASP A 272 14.31 12.56 13.13
C ASP A 272 13.00 12.82 12.37
N LEU A 273 11.84 12.46 12.92
CA LEU A 273 10.54 12.63 12.24
C LEU A 273 10.28 14.07 11.75
N PRO A 274 10.57 15.14 12.52
CA PRO A 274 10.44 16.51 12.05
C PRO A 274 11.35 16.85 10.86
N LYS A 275 12.49 16.17 10.70
CA LYS A 275 13.42 16.41 9.58
C LYS A 275 12.77 16.07 8.24
N PHE A 276 11.79 15.17 8.24
CA PHE A 276 10.97 14.79 7.08
C PHE A 276 9.65 15.56 6.99
N GLY A 277 9.48 16.59 7.82
CA GLY A 277 8.27 17.42 7.83
C GLY A 277 7.09 16.84 8.60
N LEU A 278 7.22 15.70 9.28
CA LEU A 278 6.13 15.19 10.11
C LEU A 278 5.90 16.11 11.32
N GLN A 279 4.63 16.27 11.67
CA GLN A 279 4.20 17.12 12.77
C GLN A 279 3.71 16.28 13.95
N GLN A 280 4.14 16.66 15.15
CA GLN A 280 3.65 16.05 16.38
C GLN A 280 2.29 16.66 16.75
N LYS A 281 1.30 15.81 16.98
CA LYS A 281 -0.02 16.21 17.48
C LYS A 281 -0.38 15.42 18.72
N THR A 282 -0.74 16.10 19.80
CA THR A 282 -1.18 15.44 21.03
C THR A 282 -2.71 15.54 21.17
N ILE A 283 -3.39 14.40 21.30
CA ILE A 283 -4.84 14.33 21.51
C ILE A 283 -5.10 13.40 22.68
N GLN A 284 -5.79 13.89 23.72
CA GLN A 284 -6.11 13.11 24.92
C GLN A 284 -4.87 12.44 25.55
N GLY A 285 -3.72 13.14 25.55
CA GLY A 285 -2.46 12.63 26.08
C GLY A 285 -1.72 11.63 25.17
N ILE A 286 -2.30 11.28 24.02
CA ILE A 286 -1.66 10.41 23.02
C ILE A 286 -0.94 11.26 21.98
N LYS A 287 0.32 10.91 21.72
CA LYS A 287 1.16 11.57 20.73
C LYS A 287 1.00 10.87 19.37
N TYR A 288 0.66 11.64 18.35
CA TYR A 288 0.58 11.22 16.96
C TYR A 288 1.63 11.96 16.12
N TRP A 289 2.19 11.27 15.13
CA TRP A 289 3.04 11.86 14.10
C TRP A 289 2.28 11.87 12.78
N VAL A 290 1.91 13.06 12.31
CA VAL A 290 1.02 13.25 11.16
C VAL A 290 1.73 13.97 10.02
N THR A 291 1.18 13.86 8.81
CA THR A 291 1.68 14.62 7.67
C THR A 291 1.41 16.12 7.86
N PRO A 292 2.26 17.01 7.30
CA PRO A 292 2.08 18.47 7.37
C PRO A 292 1.07 19.02 6.33
N ILE A 293 0.55 18.14 5.46
CA ILE A 293 -0.35 18.48 4.34
C ILE A 293 -1.82 18.29 4.65
#